data_AF-E0AHB6-F1
#
_entry.id   AF-E0AHB6-F1
#
_cell.length_a   1.000
_cell.length_b   1.000
_cell.length_c   1.000
_cell.angle_alpha   90.00
_cell.angle_beta   90.00
_cell.angle_gamma   90.00
#
_symmetry.space_group_name_H-M   'P 1'
#
loop_
_entity.id
_entity.type
_entity.pdbx_description
1 polymer ?
#
loop_
_entity_poly.entity_id
_entity_poly.type
_entity_poly.pdbx_seq_one_letter_code
_entity_poly.pdbx_strand_id
1 'polypeptide(L)'
;MEESIHGMQEYQSFQYKFTFSTTQAVFQLTYMTPTIVVMLKIFMSFRGPSHWNSAHTMNHHIYVIIMLYFLFICSKIMIISLPLLFLIPLCCTSFMIPALGYCRQMGSPLNYGATYIYYSGGWDGWRNSYIHLVMSIVMCSLTILCSVVMLFKLRQSVFSNSSARTKEQSKRAESSLSFTMISFIIPFINNTMLTIVYLTFPGWVYHMMIFRPFGNDCETVMMPWILYMTHPMFRRKRTISQSTAVTTIPRMNSPIMH
;
A
#
# COMPACT_ATOMS: atom_id res chain seq x y z
N MET A 1 -12.82 -45.32 -22.54
CA MET A 1 -13.69 -44.17 -22.27
C MET A 1 -13.08 -43.46 -21.09
N GLU A 2 -12.41 -42.34 -21.34
CA GLU A 2 -11.79 -41.55 -20.28
C GLU A 2 -12.89 -41.01 -19.36
N GLU A 3 -12.90 -41.49 -18.12
CA GLU A 3 -13.85 -41.05 -17.10
C GLU A 3 -13.65 -39.54 -16.88
N SER A 4 -14.73 -38.78 -16.98
CA SER A 4 -14.70 -37.35 -16.67
C SER A 4 -14.19 -37.15 -15.25
N ILE A 5 -13.36 -36.13 -15.02
CA ILE A 5 -12.97 -35.70 -13.68
C ILE A 5 -14.27 -35.47 -12.87
N HIS A 6 -14.43 -36.20 -11.75
CA HIS A 6 -15.61 -36.19 -10.87
C HIS A 6 -16.94 -36.73 -11.45
N GLY A 7 -16.94 -37.48 -12.56
CA GLY A 7 -18.17 -38.07 -13.11
C GLY A 7 -19.14 -37.07 -13.75
N MET A 8 -18.71 -35.81 -13.95
CA MET A 8 -19.52 -34.80 -14.62
C MET A 8 -19.23 -34.75 -16.12
N GLN A 9 -20.27 -35.06 -16.91
CA GLN A 9 -20.21 -35.12 -18.39
C GLN A 9 -19.75 -33.80 -19.05
N GLU A 10 -19.90 -32.69 -18.33
CA GLU A 10 -19.49 -31.34 -18.74
C GLU A 10 -17.96 -31.21 -18.92
N TYR A 11 -17.16 -32.02 -18.22
CA TYR A 11 -15.70 -32.03 -18.38
C TYR A 11 -15.23 -32.85 -19.59
N GLN A 12 -16.04 -33.77 -20.12
CA GLN A 12 -15.71 -34.58 -21.31
C GLN A 12 -15.83 -33.78 -22.62
N SER A 13 -16.64 -32.73 -22.64
CA SER A 13 -16.88 -31.86 -23.80
C SER A 13 -16.48 -30.41 -23.52
N PHE A 14 -15.40 -30.23 -22.75
CA PHE A 14 -14.94 -28.91 -22.36
C PHE A 14 -14.49 -28.09 -23.58
N GLN A 15 -15.26 -27.05 -23.89
CA GLN A 15 -14.90 -26.00 -24.84
C GLN A 15 -14.78 -24.71 -24.04
N TYR A 16 -13.58 -24.14 -24.01
CA TYR A 16 -13.34 -22.92 -23.24
C TYR A 16 -14.18 -21.77 -23.79
N LYS A 17 -15.08 -21.25 -22.96
CA LYS A 17 -15.82 -20.01 -23.21
C LYS A 17 -15.30 -18.94 -22.27
N PHE A 18 -15.32 -17.68 -22.71
CA PHE A 18 -14.91 -16.55 -21.89
C PHE A 18 -15.82 -16.45 -20.65
N THR A 19 -15.31 -16.90 -19.50
CA THR A 19 -16.06 -16.96 -18.24
C THR A 19 -15.89 -15.69 -17.43
N PHE A 20 -16.78 -15.48 -16.46
CA PHE A 20 -16.71 -14.38 -15.50
C PHE A 20 -15.34 -14.27 -14.82
N SER A 21 -14.73 -15.41 -14.44
CA SER A 21 -13.38 -15.47 -13.85
C SER A 21 -12.30 -14.92 -14.80
N THR A 22 -12.46 -15.15 -16.09
CA THR A 22 -11.53 -14.64 -17.11
C THR A 22 -11.67 -13.13 -17.27
N THR A 23 -12.90 -12.62 -17.32
CA THR A 23 -13.17 -11.17 -17.33
C THR A 23 -12.56 -10.49 -16.11
N GLN A 24 -12.72 -11.09 -14.93
CA GLN A 24 -12.12 -10.59 -13.69
C GLN A 24 -10.59 -10.51 -13.81
N ALA A 25 -9.93 -11.56 -14.28
CA ALA A 25 -8.47 -11.57 -14.45
C ALA A 25 -7.98 -10.50 -15.45
N VAL A 26 -8.68 -10.33 -16.58
CA VAL A 26 -8.35 -9.28 -17.57
C VAL A 26 -8.50 -7.88 -16.96
N PHE A 27 -9.56 -7.64 -16.20
CA PHE A 27 -9.76 -6.37 -15.51
C PHE A 27 -8.64 -6.11 -14.49
N GLN A 28 -8.23 -7.13 -13.72
CA GLN A 28 -7.09 -7.06 -12.78
C GLN A 28 -5.77 -6.68 -13.49
N LEU A 29 -5.47 -7.32 -14.61
CA LEU A 29 -4.26 -7.04 -15.39
C LEU A 29 -4.24 -5.60 -15.94
N THR A 30 -5.41 -5.07 -16.28
CA THR A 30 -5.53 -3.73 -16.88
C THR A 30 -5.05 -2.63 -15.92
N TYR A 31 -5.41 -2.69 -14.64
CA TYR A 31 -4.97 -1.69 -13.65
C TYR A 31 -3.62 -2.02 -12.98
N MET A 32 -3.19 -3.28 -12.99
CA MET A 32 -1.87 -3.67 -12.47
C MET A 32 -0.72 -3.20 -13.37
N THR A 33 -0.89 -3.29 -14.69
CA THR A 33 0.12 -2.89 -15.67
C THR A 33 0.66 -1.45 -15.48
N PRO A 34 -0.18 -0.40 -15.37
CA PRO A 34 0.34 0.96 -15.19
C PRO A 34 0.99 1.16 -13.81
N THR A 35 0.60 0.38 -12.81
CA THR A 35 1.23 0.40 -11.47
C THR A 35 2.66 -0.09 -11.51
N ILE A 36 2.96 -1.15 -12.28
CA ILE A 36 4.33 -1.63 -12.51
C ILE A 36 5.19 -0.50 -13.09
N VAL A 37 4.67 0.26 -14.07
CA VAL A 37 5.39 1.41 -14.65
C VAL A 37 5.68 2.48 -13.61
N VAL A 38 4.72 2.81 -12.74
CA VAL A 38 4.93 3.77 -11.64
C VAL A 38 5.97 3.27 -10.64
N MET A 39 5.90 2.00 -10.23
CA MET A 39 6.90 1.42 -9.33
C MET A 39 8.30 1.43 -9.94
N LEU A 40 8.44 1.11 -11.24
CA LEU A 40 9.71 1.19 -11.96
C LEU A 40 10.25 2.63 -12.01
N LYS A 41 9.38 3.63 -12.23
CA LYS A 41 9.77 5.05 -12.18
C LYS A 41 10.23 5.48 -10.79
N ILE A 42 9.53 5.05 -9.73
CA ILE A 42 9.94 5.28 -8.35
C ILE A 42 11.33 4.68 -8.12
N PHE A 43 11.53 3.42 -8.50
CA PHE A 43 12.80 2.70 -8.34
C PHE A 43 13.96 3.36 -9.10
N MET A 44 13.72 3.77 -10.35
CA MET A 44 14.70 4.52 -11.15
C MET A 44 15.01 5.90 -10.53
N SER A 45 14.01 6.57 -9.95
CA SER A 45 14.22 7.84 -9.25
C SER A 45 15.07 7.69 -7.98
N PHE A 46 15.02 6.55 -7.31
CA PHE A 46 15.90 6.24 -6.17
C PHE A 46 17.34 5.92 -6.60
N ARG A 47 17.55 5.35 -7.80
CA ARG A 47 18.88 5.02 -8.35
C ARG A 47 19.58 6.17 -9.09
N GLY A 48 18.84 7.16 -9.58
CA GLY A 48 19.41 8.31 -10.28
C GLY A 48 20.25 9.23 -9.36
N PRO A 49 21.18 10.03 -9.90
CA PRO A 49 21.94 10.99 -9.11
C PRO A 49 20.96 11.93 -8.39
N SER A 50 20.95 11.77 -7.08
CA SER A 50 20.03 12.42 -6.15
C SER A 50 20.09 13.94 -6.33
N HIS A 51 19.00 14.55 -6.83
CA HIS A 51 18.80 16.01 -6.88
C HIS A 51 18.97 16.69 -5.48
N TRP A 52 19.08 15.90 -4.42
CA TRP A 52 19.37 16.31 -3.06
C TRP A 52 20.76 16.94 -2.88
N ASN A 53 21.70 16.74 -3.81
CA ASN A 53 23.02 17.37 -3.74
C ASN A 53 22.97 18.91 -3.79
N SER A 54 21.88 19.52 -4.25
CA SER A 54 21.79 20.99 -4.39
C SER A 54 20.96 21.68 -3.30
N ALA A 55 20.44 20.95 -2.31
CA ALA A 55 19.41 21.47 -1.42
C ALA A 55 19.69 21.25 0.07
N HIS A 56 20.88 21.54 0.59
CA HIS A 56 21.02 21.77 2.03
C HIS A 56 22.25 22.62 2.38
N THR A 57 22.05 23.93 2.54
CA THR A 57 22.88 24.76 3.41
C THR A 57 22.40 24.60 4.86
N MET A 58 22.41 23.36 5.37
CA MET A 58 22.41 23.11 6.81
C MET A 58 23.84 22.75 7.22
N ASN A 59 24.24 23.14 8.42
CA ASN A 59 25.52 22.75 9.00
C ASN A 59 25.72 21.24 8.83
N HIS A 60 26.76 20.88 8.08
CA HIS A 60 27.05 19.50 7.68
C HIS A 60 27.09 18.55 8.88
N HIS A 61 27.61 19.02 10.01
CA HIS A 61 27.65 18.27 11.26
C HIS A 61 26.27 17.94 11.85
N ILE A 62 25.33 18.89 11.85
CA ILE A 62 23.97 18.68 12.37
C ILE A 62 23.21 17.71 11.46
N TYR A 63 23.39 17.84 10.15
CA TYR A 63 22.80 16.93 9.17
C TYR A 63 23.31 15.49 9.33
N VAL A 64 24.62 15.31 9.49
CA VAL A 64 25.23 13.99 9.72
C VAL A 64 24.74 13.36 11.02
N ILE A 65 24.61 14.13 12.10
CA ILE A 65 24.09 13.64 13.39
C ILE A 65 22.62 13.21 13.26
N ILE A 66 21.77 13.99 12.59
CA ILE A 66 20.37 13.65 12.36
C ILE A 66 20.25 12.39 11.47
N MET A 67 21.06 12.28 10.42
CA MET A 67 21.13 11.08 9.57
C MET A 67 21.56 9.84 10.37
N LEU A 68 22.60 9.93 11.19
CA LEU A 68 23.07 8.81 12.03
C LEU A 68 22.02 8.40 13.08
N TYR A 69 21.38 9.37 13.73
CA TYR A 69 20.32 9.12 14.70
C TYR A 69 19.10 8.45 14.03
N PHE A 70 18.71 8.94 12.84
CA PHE A 70 17.66 8.34 12.03
C PHE A 70 18.00 6.89 11.62
N LEU A 71 19.23 6.64 11.16
CA LEU A 71 19.68 5.29 10.79
C LEU A 71 19.66 4.33 12.00
N PHE A 72 20.08 4.78 13.17
CA PHE A 72 20.08 3.95 14.37
C PHE A 72 18.66 3.64 14.85
N ILE A 73 17.78 4.64 14.93
CA ILE A 73 16.38 4.44 15.33
C ILE A 73 15.63 3.56 14.33
N CYS A 74 15.72 3.87 13.03
CA CYS A 74 15.06 3.08 12.01
C CYS A 74 15.60 1.65 11.99
N SER A 75 16.90 1.44 12.17
CA SER A 75 17.47 0.10 12.26
C SER A 75 16.95 -0.67 13.48
N LYS A 76 16.89 -0.04 14.66
CA LYS A 76 16.32 -0.67 15.87
C LYS A 76 14.85 -1.03 15.71
N ILE A 77 14.05 -0.14 15.12
CA ILE A 77 12.63 -0.40 14.84
C ILE A 77 12.52 -1.52 13.81
N MET A 78 13.27 -1.50 12.71
CA MET A 78 13.22 -2.55 11.69
C MET A 78 13.65 -3.91 12.23
N ILE A 79 14.67 -3.98 13.09
CA ILE A 79 15.12 -5.22 13.75
C ILE A 79 14.00 -5.85 14.60
N ILE A 80 13.10 -5.05 15.17
CA ILE A 80 11.97 -5.54 15.98
C ILE A 80 10.73 -5.80 15.11
N SER A 81 10.40 -4.88 14.18
CA SER A 81 9.23 -4.99 13.33
C SER A 81 9.32 -6.16 12.34
N LEU A 82 10.51 -6.42 11.80
CA LEU A 82 10.72 -7.50 10.82
C LEU A 82 10.43 -8.89 11.39
N PRO A 83 10.96 -9.33 12.56
CA PRO A 83 10.60 -10.62 13.14
C PRO A 83 9.14 -10.69 13.55
N LEU A 84 8.54 -9.60 14.07
CA LEU A 84 7.11 -9.56 14.40
C LEU A 84 6.23 -9.77 13.16
N LEU A 85 6.62 -9.20 12.01
CA LEU A 85 5.91 -9.36 10.74
C LEU A 85 5.82 -10.83 10.31
N PHE A 86 6.84 -11.66 10.62
CA PHE A 86 6.82 -13.10 10.31
C PHE A 86 6.21 -13.94 11.44
N LEU A 87 6.47 -13.58 12.69
CA LEU A 87 6.03 -14.33 13.85
C LEU A 87 4.51 -14.27 14.04
N ILE A 88 3.90 -13.10 13.84
CA ILE A 88 2.45 -12.91 14.02
C ILE A 88 1.65 -13.83 13.07
N PRO A 89 1.88 -13.83 11.74
CA PRO A 89 1.20 -14.77 10.84
C PRO A 89 1.45 -16.22 11.22
N LEU A 90 2.69 -16.59 11.55
CA LEU A 90 3.06 -17.96 11.90
C LEU A 90 2.30 -18.46 13.13
N CYS A 91 2.24 -17.65 14.19
CA CYS A 91 1.44 -17.93 15.39
C CYS A 91 -0.04 -18.03 15.03
N CYS A 92 -0.56 -17.08 14.25
CA CYS A 92 -1.97 -17.07 13.84
C CYS A 92 -2.34 -18.26 12.96
N THR A 93 -1.42 -18.86 12.20
CA THR A 93 -1.67 -20.03 11.34
C THR A 93 -1.29 -21.37 11.98
N SER A 94 -0.65 -21.37 13.15
CA SER A 94 -0.15 -22.59 13.80
C SER A 94 -1.24 -23.64 14.07
N PHE A 95 -2.50 -23.21 14.29
CA PHE A 95 -3.64 -24.11 14.46
C PHE A 95 -3.97 -24.94 13.20
N MET A 96 -3.44 -24.57 12.03
CA MET A 96 -3.62 -25.29 10.77
C MET A 96 -2.58 -26.41 10.55
N ILE A 97 -1.54 -26.54 11.39
CA ILE A 97 -0.51 -27.59 11.26
C ILE A 97 -1.11 -29.01 11.21
N PRO A 98 -2.08 -29.39 12.08
CA PRO A 98 -2.71 -30.71 12.01
C PRO A 98 -3.86 -30.81 10.98
N ALA A 99 -4.21 -29.72 10.30
CA ALA A 99 -5.39 -29.69 9.45
C ALA A 99 -5.18 -30.43 8.12
N LEU A 100 -6.17 -31.21 7.71
CA LEU A 100 -6.21 -31.89 6.41
C LEU A 100 -6.80 -30.95 5.36
N GLY A 101 -6.02 -30.64 4.32
CA GLY A 101 -6.46 -29.85 3.18
C GLY A 101 -7.15 -30.72 2.12
N TYR A 102 -8.26 -30.24 1.56
CA TYR A 102 -8.91 -30.83 0.40
C TYR A 102 -9.46 -29.76 -0.54
N CYS A 103 -9.59 -30.11 -1.81
CA CYS A 103 -10.13 -29.20 -2.83
C CYS A 103 -11.66 -29.29 -2.85
N ARG A 104 -12.33 -28.14 -2.86
CA ARG A 104 -13.78 -28.04 -3.14
C ARG A 104 -14.01 -27.17 -4.36
N GLN A 105 -15.04 -27.53 -5.13
CA GLN A 105 -15.48 -26.72 -6.25
C GLN A 105 -16.25 -25.49 -5.73
N MET A 106 -15.94 -24.31 -6.26
CA MET A 106 -16.68 -23.09 -5.95
C MET A 106 -18.10 -23.16 -6.55
N GLY A 107 -19.04 -22.51 -5.87
CA GLY A 107 -20.40 -22.35 -6.38
C GLY A 107 -20.54 -21.18 -7.34
N SER A 108 -21.75 -21.02 -7.89
CA SER A 108 -22.13 -19.89 -8.75
C SER A 108 -21.80 -18.55 -8.07
N PRO A 109 -21.21 -17.57 -8.79
CA PRO A 109 -21.01 -17.48 -10.25
C PRO A 109 -19.69 -18.08 -10.77
N LEU A 110 -18.85 -18.61 -9.89
CA LEU A 110 -17.54 -19.18 -10.20
C LEU A 110 -17.71 -20.69 -10.48
N ASN A 111 -18.46 -21.02 -11.53
CA ASN A 111 -18.65 -22.41 -11.96
C ASN A 111 -17.52 -22.87 -12.90
N TYR A 112 -17.33 -24.19 -13.01
CA TYR A 112 -16.35 -24.88 -13.89
C TYR A 112 -14.87 -24.59 -13.62
N GLY A 113 -14.16 -25.58 -13.07
CA GLY A 113 -12.70 -25.52 -12.85
C GLY A 113 -12.23 -24.58 -11.73
N ALA A 114 -13.11 -23.72 -11.21
CA ALA A 114 -12.83 -22.90 -10.03
C ALA A 114 -12.86 -23.77 -8.76
N THR A 115 -11.68 -24.13 -8.26
CA THR A 115 -11.51 -24.88 -7.02
C THR A 115 -10.92 -23.98 -5.94
N TYR A 116 -11.41 -24.11 -4.70
CA TYR A 116 -10.81 -23.51 -3.53
C TYR A 116 -10.31 -24.58 -2.58
N ILE A 117 -9.18 -24.28 -1.92
CA ILE A 117 -8.59 -25.16 -0.91
C ILE A 117 -9.34 -24.93 0.40
N TYR A 118 -9.89 -25.99 0.96
CA TYR A 118 -10.54 -25.99 2.25
C TYR A 118 -9.80 -26.92 3.20
N TYR A 119 -9.96 -26.73 4.51
CA TYR A 119 -9.30 -27.55 5.52
C TYR A 119 -10.31 -28.10 6.53
N SER A 120 -10.02 -29.27 7.09
CA SER A 120 -10.79 -29.88 8.19
C SER A 120 -9.83 -30.47 9.23
N GLY A 121 -10.28 -30.57 10.48
CA GLY A 121 -9.47 -31.16 11.55
C GLY A 121 -8.31 -30.30 12.04
N GLY A 122 -8.44 -28.97 12.00
CA GLY A 122 -7.50 -28.07 12.70
C GLY A 122 -7.56 -28.28 14.23
N TRP A 123 -6.56 -27.75 14.94
CA TRP A 123 -6.47 -27.90 16.40
C TRP A 123 -7.77 -27.41 17.05
N ASP A 124 -8.45 -28.30 17.79
CA ASP A 124 -9.69 -28.03 18.53
C ASP A 124 -10.85 -27.48 17.69
N GLY A 125 -10.86 -27.76 16.38
CA GLY A 125 -11.92 -27.30 15.47
C GLY A 125 -11.93 -25.78 15.22
N TRP A 126 -10.83 -25.07 15.56
CA TRP A 126 -10.73 -23.63 15.33
C TRP A 126 -10.89 -23.28 13.85
N ARG A 127 -11.72 -22.26 13.58
CA ARG A 127 -11.93 -21.73 12.24
C ARG A 127 -11.09 -20.48 12.03
N ASN A 128 -10.24 -20.51 11.01
CA ASN A 128 -9.44 -19.38 10.53
C ASN A 128 -10.25 -18.09 10.38
N SER A 129 -11.52 -18.18 9.97
CA SER A 129 -12.39 -17.03 9.79
C SER A 129 -12.52 -16.16 11.04
N TYR A 130 -12.56 -16.76 12.24
CA TYR A 130 -12.65 -16.00 13.49
C TYR A 130 -11.32 -15.32 13.84
N ILE A 131 -10.20 -16.02 13.69
CA ILE A 131 -8.85 -15.44 13.90
C ILE A 131 -8.63 -14.28 12.93
N HIS A 132 -8.95 -14.49 11.65
CA HIS A 132 -8.83 -13.47 10.62
C HIS A 132 -9.73 -12.25 10.90
N LEU A 133 -10.96 -12.46 11.40
CA LEU A 133 -11.84 -11.37 11.79
C LEU A 133 -11.24 -10.54 12.93
N VAL A 134 -10.80 -11.20 14.01
CA VAL A 134 -10.22 -10.53 15.19
C VAL A 134 -8.96 -9.76 14.79
N MET A 135 -8.05 -10.39 14.05
CA MET A 135 -6.83 -9.74 13.58
C MET A 135 -7.13 -8.55 12.65
N SER A 136 -8.09 -8.68 11.75
CA SER A 136 -8.49 -7.59 10.85
C SER A 136 -9.07 -6.40 11.62
N ILE A 137 -9.89 -6.63 12.65
CA ILE A 137 -10.44 -5.56 13.52
C ILE A 137 -9.32 -4.88 14.32
N VAL A 138 -8.42 -5.67 14.93
CA VAL A 138 -7.28 -5.14 15.70
C VAL A 138 -6.38 -4.30 14.80
N MET A 139 -5.99 -4.81 13.63
CA MET A 139 -5.13 -4.08 12.69
C MET A 139 -5.80 -2.82 12.12
N CYS A 140 -7.10 -2.89 11.82
CA CYS A 140 -7.87 -1.72 11.37
C CYS A 140 -7.90 -0.63 12.44
N SER A 141 -8.19 -0.99 13.69
CA SER A 141 -8.25 -0.02 14.80
C SER A 141 -6.88 0.62 15.09
N LEU A 142 -5.79 -0.15 15.07
CA LEU A 142 -4.43 0.37 15.19
C LEU A 142 -4.08 1.31 14.04
N THR A 143 -4.46 0.98 12.80
CA THR A 143 -4.19 1.81 11.62
C THR A 143 -4.95 3.14 11.68
N ILE A 144 -6.21 3.12 12.13
CA ILE A 144 -7.01 4.33 12.35
C ILE A 144 -6.36 5.18 13.45
N LEU A 145 -5.99 4.58 14.58
CA LEU A 145 -5.33 5.29 15.69
C LEU A 145 -4.04 5.97 15.22
N CYS A 146 -3.16 5.24 14.53
CA CYS A 146 -1.92 5.79 13.99
C CYS A 146 -2.19 6.92 12.98
N SER A 147 -3.20 6.78 12.12
CA SER A 147 -3.59 7.82 11.16
C SER A 147 -4.07 9.08 11.87
N VAL A 148 -4.88 8.94 12.91
CA VAL A 148 -5.36 10.06 13.73
C VAL A 148 -4.19 10.77 14.43
N VAL A 149 -3.27 10.02 15.06
CA VAL A 149 -2.06 10.57 15.68
C VAL A 149 -1.19 11.32 14.67
N MET A 150 -1.03 10.78 13.46
CA MET A 150 -0.27 11.45 12.39
C MET A 150 -0.94 12.77 11.98
N LEU A 151 -2.26 12.81 11.85
CA LEU A 151 -3.00 14.05 11.53
C LEU A 151 -2.87 15.09 12.65
N PHE A 152 -2.89 14.68 13.92
CA PHE A 152 -2.65 15.58 15.05
C PHE A 152 -1.22 16.13 15.04
N LYS A 153 -0.21 15.28 14.82
CA LYS A 153 1.19 15.72 14.69
C LYS A 153 1.40 16.68 13.53
N LEU A 154 0.75 16.43 12.39
CA LEU A 154 0.78 17.33 11.22
C LEU A 154 0.23 18.72 11.59
N ARG A 155 -0.86 18.79 12.38
CA ARG A 155 -1.39 20.06 12.88
C ARG A 155 -0.43 20.74 13.86
N GLN A 156 0.19 19.99 14.76
CA GLN A 156 1.15 20.53 15.73
C GLN A 156 2.43 21.06 15.04
N SER A 157 2.91 20.38 14.00
CA SER A 157 4.05 20.78 13.17
C SER A 157 3.83 22.16 12.50
N VAL A 158 2.57 22.50 12.18
CA VAL A 158 2.20 23.83 11.66
C VAL A 158 2.44 24.95 12.69
N PHE A 159 2.51 24.67 13.99
CA PHE A 159 2.77 25.69 15.01
C PHE A 159 4.27 25.81 15.40
N SER A 160 5.14 24.96 14.84
CA SER A 160 6.59 25.00 15.12
C SER A 160 7.31 26.16 14.42
N ASN A 161 8.31 26.74 15.10
CA ASN A 161 9.19 27.84 14.64
C ASN A 161 10.28 27.36 13.66
N SER A 162 9.89 26.62 12.63
CA SER A 162 10.80 26.21 11.55
C SER A 162 10.72 27.18 10.37
N SER A 163 11.82 27.31 9.61
CA SER A 163 11.87 28.11 8.37
C SER A 163 10.70 27.77 7.42
N ALA A 164 10.05 28.79 6.85
CA ALA A 164 8.85 28.63 6.02
C ALA A 164 9.02 27.60 4.89
N ARG A 165 10.20 27.59 4.23
CA ARG A 165 10.53 26.65 3.14
C ARG A 165 10.65 25.20 3.62
N THR A 166 11.37 24.98 4.72
CA THR A 166 11.57 23.63 5.31
C THR A 166 10.25 23.08 5.85
N LYS A 167 9.44 23.95 6.47
CA LYS A 167 8.12 23.63 7.01
C LYS A 167 7.14 23.20 5.91
N GLU A 168 7.11 23.92 4.79
CA GLU A 168 6.27 23.55 3.64
C GLU A 168 6.67 22.20 3.04
N GLN A 169 7.98 21.93 2.91
CA GLN A 169 8.48 20.67 2.37
C GLN A 169 8.20 19.47 3.30
N SER A 170 8.45 19.62 4.61
CA SER A 170 8.14 18.57 5.61
C SER A 170 6.64 18.30 5.68
N LYS A 171 5.81 19.36 5.73
CA LYS A 171 4.35 19.24 5.77
C LYS A 171 3.80 18.50 4.55
N ARG A 172 4.34 18.76 3.36
CA ARG A 172 3.94 18.05 2.13
C ARG A 172 4.35 16.57 2.17
N ALA A 173 5.55 16.26 2.64
CA ALA A 173 6.00 14.88 2.79
C ALA A 173 5.14 14.11 3.82
N GLU A 174 4.89 14.72 4.99
CA GLU A 174 4.03 14.14 6.04
C GLU A 174 2.57 13.98 5.58
N SER A 175 2.04 14.93 4.82
CA SER A 175 0.69 14.83 4.24
C SER A 175 0.59 13.71 3.20
N SER A 176 1.60 13.54 2.34
CA SER A 176 1.68 12.43 1.38
C SER A 176 1.68 11.08 2.09
N LEU A 177 2.46 10.96 3.17
CA LEU A 177 2.49 9.76 4.02
C LEU A 177 1.13 9.52 4.69
N SER A 178 0.46 10.57 5.16
CA SER A 178 -0.88 10.48 5.76
C SER A 178 -1.93 9.96 4.77
N PHE A 179 -1.93 10.45 3.51
CA PHE A 179 -2.84 9.95 2.47
C PHE A 179 -2.57 8.47 2.13
N THR A 180 -1.31 8.06 2.16
CA THR A 180 -0.91 6.67 1.96
C THR A 180 -1.45 5.78 3.09
N MET A 181 -1.39 6.26 4.34
CA MET A 181 -1.97 5.56 5.50
C MET A 181 -3.48 5.37 5.41
N ILE A 182 -4.21 6.37 4.91
CA ILE A 182 -5.66 6.25 4.69
C ILE A 182 -5.96 5.16 3.65
N SER A 183 -5.10 4.99 2.64
CA SER A 183 -5.29 3.96 1.62
C SER A 183 -5.06 2.55 2.17
N PHE A 184 -4.19 2.38 3.16
CA PHE A 184 -4.03 1.09 3.88
C PHE A 184 -5.29 0.67 4.65
N ILE A 185 -6.23 1.56 4.96
CA ILE A 185 -7.46 1.21 5.69
C ILE A 185 -8.45 0.42 4.79
N ILE A 186 -8.45 0.71 3.48
CA ILE A 186 -9.37 0.13 2.49
C ILE A 186 -9.34 -1.41 2.47
N PRO A 187 -8.18 -2.09 2.35
CA PRO A 187 -8.11 -3.56 2.36
C PRO A 187 -8.61 -4.15 3.69
N PHE A 188 -8.32 -3.52 4.83
CA PHE A 188 -8.79 -4.03 6.13
C PHE A 188 -10.31 -3.93 6.26
N ILE A 189 -10.92 -2.83 5.80
CA ILE A 189 -12.38 -2.70 5.78
C ILE A 189 -12.99 -3.77 4.87
N ASN A 190 -12.48 -3.93 3.65
CA ASN A 190 -12.98 -4.92 2.70
C ASN A 190 -12.89 -6.34 3.27
N ASN A 191 -11.72 -6.74 3.79
CA ASN A 191 -11.51 -8.05 4.38
C ASN A 191 -12.39 -8.30 5.62
N THR A 192 -12.63 -7.28 6.44
CA THR A 192 -13.53 -7.36 7.60
C THR A 192 -14.98 -7.57 7.16
N MET A 193 -15.48 -6.74 6.24
CA MET A 193 -16.84 -6.84 5.71
C MET A 193 -17.11 -8.20 5.08
N LEU A 194 -16.18 -8.70 4.27
CA LEU A 194 -16.29 -10.02 3.64
C LEU A 194 -16.29 -11.17 4.65
N THR A 195 -15.50 -11.06 5.72
CA THR A 195 -15.47 -12.08 6.78
C THR A 195 -16.77 -12.09 7.58
N ILE A 196 -17.39 -10.92 7.83
CA ILE A 196 -18.70 -10.83 8.49
C ILE A 196 -19.78 -11.49 7.62
N VAL A 197 -19.84 -11.16 6.33
CA VAL A 197 -20.81 -11.77 5.41
C VAL A 197 -20.62 -13.29 5.34
N TYR A 198 -19.38 -13.76 5.36
CA TYR A 198 -19.07 -15.20 5.41
C TYR A 198 -19.63 -15.91 6.65
N LEU A 199 -19.67 -15.24 7.80
CA LEU A 199 -20.19 -15.81 9.03
C LEU A 199 -21.72 -15.72 9.11
N THR A 200 -22.34 -14.68 8.55
CA THR A 200 -23.80 -14.46 8.66
C THR A 200 -24.60 -15.09 7.51
N PHE A 201 -24.09 -15.04 6.27
CA PHE A 201 -24.82 -15.44 5.07
C PHE A 201 -23.98 -16.31 4.14
N PRO A 202 -23.86 -17.63 4.41
CA PRO A 202 -23.01 -18.53 3.61
C PRO A 202 -23.42 -18.62 2.13
N GLY A 203 -24.69 -18.38 1.79
CA GLY A 203 -25.18 -18.41 0.40
C GLY A 203 -24.66 -17.27 -0.49
N TRP A 204 -24.26 -16.14 0.09
CA TRP A 204 -23.75 -14.98 -0.66
C TRP A 204 -22.22 -14.92 -0.75
N VAL A 205 -21.54 -15.87 -0.13
CA VAL A 205 -20.07 -15.89 -0.02
C VAL A 205 -19.39 -15.86 -1.37
N TYR A 206 -19.82 -16.70 -2.31
CA TYR A 206 -19.17 -16.79 -3.63
C TYR A 206 -19.29 -15.50 -4.44
N HIS A 207 -20.42 -14.79 -4.32
CA HIS A 207 -20.64 -13.49 -4.96
C HIS A 207 -19.74 -12.41 -4.35
N MET A 208 -19.61 -12.41 -3.02
CA MET A 208 -18.85 -11.39 -2.31
C MET A 208 -17.34 -11.65 -2.33
N MET A 209 -16.90 -12.91 -2.41
CA MET A 209 -15.50 -13.29 -2.44
C MET A 209 -14.75 -12.71 -3.65
N ILE A 210 -15.47 -12.39 -4.73
CA ILE A 210 -14.95 -11.70 -5.92
C ILE A 210 -14.41 -10.30 -5.57
N PHE A 211 -14.94 -9.62 -4.55
CA PHE A 211 -14.46 -8.32 -4.11
C PHE A 211 -13.17 -8.39 -3.30
N ARG A 212 -12.79 -9.58 -2.81
CA ARG A 212 -11.62 -9.73 -1.94
C ARG A 212 -10.31 -9.34 -2.63
N PRO A 213 -10.00 -9.85 -3.84
CA PRO A 213 -8.80 -9.45 -4.57
C PRO A 213 -8.78 -7.95 -4.85
N PHE A 214 -9.91 -7.34 -5.23
CA PHE A 214 -9.97 -5.91 -5.52
C PHE A 214 -9.60 -5.02 -4.33
N GLY A 215 -10.12 -5.30 -3.14
CA GLY A 215 -9.75 -4.52 -1.97
C GLY A 215 -8.30 -4.71 -1.55
N ASN A 216 -7.73 -5.89 -1.75
CA ASN A 216 -6.30 -6.14 -1.51
C ASN A 216 -5.43 -5.46 -2.57
N ASP A 217 -5.89 -5.42 -3.82
CA ASP A 217 -5.20 -4.75 -4.93
C ASP A 217 -5.22 -3.22 -4.77
N CYS A 218 -6.25 -2.65 -4.14
CA CYS A 218 -6.26 -1.22 -3.79
C CYS A 218 -5.03 -0.84 -2.97
N GLU A 219 -4.57 -1.70 -2.06
CA GLU A 219 -3.35 -1.46 -1.29
C GLU A 219 -2.12 -1.36 -2.20
N THR A 220 -1.93 -2.37 -3.05
CA THR A 220 -0.74 -2.50 -3.90
C THR A 220 -0.72 -1.47 -5.03
N VAL A 221 -1.88 -0.98 -5.47
CA VAL A 221 -2.04 0.00 -6.55
C VAL A 221 -2.09 1.42 -6.00
N MET A 222 -3.01 1.74 -5.09
CA MET A 222 -3.21 3.14 -4.68
C MET A 222 -2.00 3.70 -3.94
N MET A 223 -1.29 2.88 -3.15
CA MET A 223 -0.17 3.34 -2.34
C MET A 223 0.99 3.90 -3.18
N PRO A 224 1.59 3.17 -4.16
CA PRO A 224 2.62 3.74 -5.02
C PRO A 224 2.16 4.95 -5.82
N TRP A 225 0.91 4.94 -6.29
CA TRP A 225 0.34 6.05 -7.06
C TRP A 225 0.23 7.32 -6.24
N ILE A 226 -0.31 7.23 -5.03
CA ILE A 226 -0.41 8.37 -4.09
C ILE A 226 0.99 8.88 -3.78
N LEU A 227 1.92 7.99 -3.44
CA LEU A 227 3.30 8.35 -3.13
C LEU A 227 3.98 9.04 -4.32
N TYR A 228 3.88 8.49 -5.53
CA TYR A 228 4.48 9.07 -6.74
C TYR A 228 3.93 10.46 -7.08
N MET A 229 2.61 10.66 -6.95
CA MET A 229 1.97 11.92 -7.33
C MET A 229 2.09 13.01 -6.27
N THR A 230 2.02 12.65 -4.99
CA THR A 230 1.92 13.63 -3.89
C THR A 230 3.25 13.92 -3.20
N HIS A 231 4.21 12.99 -3.23
CA HIS A 231 5.45 13.16 -2.47
C HIS A 231 6.40 14.15 -3.16
N PRO A 232 6.97 15.13 -2.42
CA PRO A 232 7.84 16.17 -3.00
C PRO A 232 9.12 15.63 -3.64
N MET A 233 9.52 14.39 -3.32
CA MET A 233 10.71 13.74 -3.91
C MET A 233 10.55 13.42 -5.40
N PHE A 234 9.35 13.02 -5.85
CA PHE A 234 9.11 12.65 -7.26
C PHE A 234 8.63 13.83 -8.11
N ARG A 235 8.24 14.93 -7.47
CA ARG A 235 7.72 16.10 -8.14
C ARG A 235 8.87 16.98 -8.62
N ARG A 236 9.25 16.81 -9.88
CA ARG A 236 10.26 17.65 -10.55
C ARG A 236 9.84 19.11 -10.45
N LYS A 237 10.67 19.96 -9.84
CA LYS A 237 10.50 21.42 -9.97
C LYS A 237 10.64 21.72 -11.46
N ARG A 238 9.57 22.24 -12.09
CA ARG A 238 9.73 22.91 -13.38
C ARG A 238 10.63 24.11 -13.10
N THR A 239 11.89 24.04 -13.51
CA THR A 239 12.69 25.23 -13.74
C THR A 239 11.95 25.99 -14.83
N ILE A 240 11.11 26.94 -14.43
CA ILE A 240 10.68 28.00 -15.34
C ILE A 240 12.00 28.69 -15.67
N SER A 241 12.51 28.45 -16.88
CA SER A 241 13.57 29.28 -17.43
C SER A 241 12.95 30.68 -17.50
N GLN A 242 13.24 31.52 -16.50
CA GLN A 242 12.97 32.95 -16.58
C GLN A 242 13.93 33.50 -17.62
N SER A 243 13.56 33.33 -18.89
CA SER A 243 14.12 34.13 -19.95
C SER A 243 13.59 35.54 -19.77
N THR A 244 14.53 36.49 -19.62
CA THR A 244 14.38 37.93 -19.86
C THR A 244 13.55 38.74 -18.86
N ALA A 245 14.26 39.36 -17.91
CA ALA A 245 14.00 40.74 -17.50
C ALA A 245 15.35 41.38 -17.11
N VAL A 246 16.09 41.87 -18.12
CA VAL A 246 17.16 42.84 -17.90
C VAL A 246 16.45 44.15 -17.58
N THR A 247 16.43 44.55 -16.31
CA THR A 247 16.01 45.88 -15.89
C THR A 247 17.23 46.59 -15.31
N THR A 248 17.90 47.31 -16.20
CA THR A 248 18.54 48.63 -16.02
C THR A 248 18.94 49.02 -14.58
N ILE A 249 20.26 49.08 -14.36
CA ILE A 249 20.89 49.79 -13.24
C ILE A 249 20.84 51.30 -13.52
N PRO A 250 20.27 52.16 -12.66
CA PRO A 250 20.59 53.57 -12.67
C PRO A 250 21.87 53.79 -11.85
N ARG A 251 22.94 54.19 -12.54
CA ARG A 251 24.20 54.62 -11.95
C ARG A 251 23.94 55.91 -11.16
N MET A 252 23.98 55.82 -9.84
CA MET A 252 23.86 56.96 -8.93
C MET A 252 25.22 57.68 -8.91
N ASN A 253 25.32 58.80 -9.63
CA ASN A 253 26.46 59.71 -9.55
C ASN A 253 26.35 60.54 -8.26
N SER A 254 27.32 60.43 -7.36
CA SER A 254 27.52 61.37 -6.27
C SER A 254 28.34 62.58 -6.77
N PRO A 255 27.94 63.83 -6.45
CA PRO A 255 28.75 65.01 -6.73
C PRO A 255 29.75 65.23 -5.59
N ILE A 256 31.04 65.38 -5.93
CA ILE A 256 32.04 65.97 -5.04
C ILE A 256 32.23 67.41 -5.51
N MET A 257 31.82 68.37 -4.69
CA MET A 257 32.20 69.78 -4.80
C MET A 257 33.59 69.97 -4.19
N HIS A 258 34.41 70.73 -4.93
CA HIS A 258 35.54 71.58 -4.53
C HIS A 258 36.41 71.19 -3.32
#